data_AF-A0A074WCD6-F1
#
_entry.id   AF-A0A074WCD6-F1
#
_cell.length_a   1.000
_cell.length_b   1.000
_cell.length_c   1.000
_cell.angle_alpha   90.00
_cell.angle_beta   90.00
_cell.angle_gamma   90.00
#
_symmetry.space_group_name_H-M   'P 1'
#
loop_
_entity.id
_entity.type
_entity.pdbx_description
1 polymer ?
#
loop_
_entity_poly.entity_id
_entity_poly.type
_entity_poly.pdbx_seq_one_letter_code
_entity_poly.pdbx_strand_id
1 'polypeptide(L)'
;MPTLPSTANSIAGLEFIGFTHATATHIYKIYSKYELSSTSPAADNEDLFSFTHGHTIMINTSRFTASTDRQTMTNLGISEDTQNRILNPRFEGVRETESLEYWIEDTVRVDYHTLIRMIERRKERENGE
;
A
#
# COMPACT_ATOMS: atom_id res chain seq x y z
N MET A 1 14.10 7.22 -4.48
CA MET A 1 12.69 7.66 -4.53
C MET A 1 12.12 7.27 -5.88
N PRO A 2 11.05 6.45 -5.93
CA PRO A 2 10.35 6.19 -7.18
C PRO A 2 9.75 7.50 -7.74
N THR A 3 9.63 7.58 -9.06
CA THR A 3 9.01 8.70 -9.77
C THR A 3 7.54 8.82 -9.35
N LEU A 4 7.05 10.04 -9.10
CA LEU A 4 5.65 10.26 -8.69
C LEU A 4 4.68 9.74 -9.77
N PRO A 5 3.85 8.73 -9.50
CA PRO A 5 2.98 8.15 -10.53
C PRO A 5 1.89 9.13 -10.97
N SER A 6 1.39 8.95 -12.19
CA SER A 6 0.33 9.79 -12.77
C SER A 6 -1.01 9.63 -12.04
N THR A 7 -1.28 8.43 -11.55
CA THR A 7 -2.49 8.06 -10.79
C THR A 7 -2.11 7.19 -9.59
N ALA A 8 -2.84 7.36 -8.47
CA ALA A 8 -2.66 6.54 -7.29
C ALA A 8 -3.11 5.08 -7.55
N ASN A 9 -4.15 4.92 -8.37
CA ASN A 9 -4.68 3.60 -8.73
C ASN A 9 -3.89 2.99 -9.90
N SER A 10 -2.66 2.58 -9.63
CA SER A 10 -1.76 1.96 -10.61
C SER A 10 -0.74 1.05 -9.94
N ILE A 11 -0.04 0.21 -10.71
CA ILE A 11 1.10 -0.58 -10.22
C ILE A 11 2.14 0.34 -9.58
N ALA A 12 2.48 1.44 -10.24
CA ALA A 12 3.44 2.42 -9.72
C ALA A 12 2.94 3.10 -8.44
N GLY A 13 1.64 3.31 -8.29
CA GLY A 13 1.03 3.78 -7.04
C GLY A 13 1.18 2.77 -5.90
N LEU A 14 0.91 1.49 -6.17
CA LEU A 14 1.09 0.41 -5.20
C LEU A 14 2.56 0.24 -4.78
N GLU A 15 3.49 0.39 -5.71
CA GLU A 15 4.93 0.40 -5.40
C GLU A 15 5.31 1.61 -4.55
N PHE A 16 4.77 2.79 -4.87
CA PHE A 16 5.01 4.02 -4.13
C PHE A 16 4.59 3.90 -2.66
N ILE A 17 3.46 3.25 -2.39
CA ILE A 17 2.93 3.10 -1.03
C ILE A 17 3.55 1.93 -0.26
N GLY A 18 4.53 1.24 -0.84
CA GLY A 18 5.37 0.31 -0.11
C GLY A 18 5.26 -1.17 -0.48
N PHE A 19 4.59 -1.52 -1.57
CA PHE A 19 4.60 -2.90 -2.08
C PHE A 19 5.78 -3.16 -3.03
N THR A 20 6.23 -4.42 -3.09
CA THR A 20 7.14 -4.88 -4.15
C THR A 20 6.44 -4.91 -5.51
N HIS A 21 7.21 -4.83 -6.61
CA HIS A 21 6.65 -4.90 -7.97
C HIS A 21 5.77 -6.14 -8.20
N ALA A 22 6.21 -7.30 -7.69
CA ALA A 22 5.46 -8.55 -7.83
C ALA A 22 4.09 -8.48 -7.15
N THR A 23 4.06 -8.01 -5.90
CA THR A 23 2.82 -7.85 -5.13
C THR A 23 1.95 -6.74 -5.70
N ALA A 24 2.52 -5.60 -6.08
CA ALA A 24 1.81 -4.50 -6.73
C ALA A 24 1.12 -4.96 -8.02
N THR A 25 1.83 -5.69 -8.87
CA THR A 25 1.29 -6.28 -10.10
C THR A 25 0.17 -7.26 -9.80
N HIS A 26 0.33 -8.11 -8.78
CA HIS A 26 -0.69 -9.07 -8.38
C HIS A 26 -1.97 -8.39 -7.89
N ILE A 27 -1.85 -7.46 -6.95
CA ILE A 27 -2.95 -6.66 -6.41
C ILE A 27 -3.68 -5.95 -7.54
N TYR A 28 -2.96 -5.22 -8.39
CA TYR A 28 -3.56 -4.44 -9.47
C TYR A 28 -4.32 -5.34 -10.45
N LYS A 29 -3.76 -6.51 -10.79
CA LYS A 29 -4.42 -7.50 -11.65
C LYS A 29 -5.75 -8.00 -11.07
N ILE A 30 -5.82 -8.23 -9.75
CA ILE A 30 -7.07 -8.66 -9.11
C ILE A 30 -8.06 -7.48 -9.06
N TYR A 31 -7.60 -6.29 -8.68
CA TYR A 31 -8.42 -5.08 -8.64
C TYR A 31 -9.05 -4.77 -10.00
N SER A 32 -8.28 -4.76 -11.09
CA SER A 32 -8.81 -4.50 -12.44
C SER A 32 -9.87 -5.51 -12.87
N LYS A 33 -9.78 -6.78 -12.41
CA LYS A 33 -10.83 -7.77 -12.66
C LYS A 33 -12.11 -7.48 -11.88
N TYR A 34 -11.97 -7.04 -10.63
CA TYR A 34 -13.09 -6.64 -9.79
C TYR A 34 -13.80 -5.43 -10.39
N GLU A 35 -13.05 -4.39 -10.76
CA GLU A 35 -13.55 -3.17 -11.42
C GLU A 35 -14.31 -3.48 -12.71
N LEU A 36 -13.76 -4.33 -13.58
CA LEU A 36 -14.43 -4.78 -14.82
C LEU A 36 -15.73 -5.57 -14.59
N SER A 37 -15.88 -6.20 -13.42
CA SER A 37 -17.05 -6.99 -13.05
C SER A 37 -18.10 -6.23 -12.24
N SER A 38 -17.74 -5.03 -11.77
CA SER A 38 -18.61 -4.15 -10.99
C SER A 38 -19.57 -3.40 -11.91
N THR A 39 -20.87 -3.47 -11.63
CA THR A 39 -21.89 -2.60 -12.24
C THR A 39 -22.02 -1.25 -11.54
N SER A 40 -21.18 -0.97 -10.53
CA SER A 40 -21.24 0.26 -9.74
C SER A 40 -20.53 1.42 -10.45
N PRO A 41 -21.24 2.50 -10.80
CA PRO A 41 -20.65 3.64 -11.49
C PRO A 41 -20.01 4.59 -10.48
N ALA A 42 -18.78 4.27 -10.07
CA ALA A 42 -17.74 5.18 -9.57
C ALA A 42 -16.70 4.30 -8.87
N ALA A 43 -15.57 4.04 -9.52
CA ALA A 43 -14.39 3.59 -8.81
C ALA A 43 -13.77 4.84 -8.18
N ASP A 44 -14.14 5.16 -6.95
CA ASP A 44 -13.53 6.29 -6.24
C ASP A 44 -12.07 5.94 -5.91
N ASN A 45 -11.21 6.94 -5.75
CA ASN A 45 -9.79 6.68 -5.42
C ASN A 45 -9.66 5.81 -4.15
N GLU A 46 -10.59 5.91 -3.20
CA GLU A 46 -10.62 5.08 -1.99
C GLU A 46 -10.83 3.57 -2.24
N ASP A 47 -11.27 3.16 -3.42
CA ASP A 47 -11.58 1.75 -3.71
C ASP A 47 -10.34 0.88 -3.77
N LEU A 48 -9.21 1.35 -4.33
CA LEU A 48 -7.99 0.54 -4.38
C LEU A 48 -7.36 0.38 -2.99
N PHE A 49 -7.42 1.42 -2.15
CA PHE A 49 -6.93 1.32 -0.78
C PHE A 49 -7.80 0.38 0.05
N SER A 50 -9.13 0.51 -0.05
CA SER A 50 -10.08 -0.39 0.61
C SER A 50 -9.92 -1.83 0.12
N PHE A 51 -9.61 -2.02 -1.17
CA PHE A 51 -9.32 -3.32 -1.76
C PHE A 51 -7.99 -3.93 -1.26
N THR A 52 -6.94 -3.11 -1.15
CA THR A 52 -5.64 -3.54 -0.61
C THR A 52 -5.71 -3.90 0.87
N HIS A 53 -6.50 -3.16 1.66
CA HIS A 53 -6.80 -3.51 3.05
C HIS A 53 -7.43 -4.92 3.14
N GLY A 54 -8.45 -5.21 2.33
CA GLY A 54 -9.04 -6.55 2.25
C GLY A 54 -8.05 -7.63 1.80
N HIS A 55 -7.13 -7.31 0.90
CA HIS A 55 -6.12 -8.25 0.40
C HIS A 55 -5.03 -8.55 1.44
N THR A 56 -4.55 -7.54 2.17
CA THR A 56 -3.57 -7.69 3.25
C THR A 56 -4.15 -8.51 4.41
N ILE A 57 -5.47 -8.40 4.68
CA ILE A 57 -6.19 -9.23 5.66
C ILE A 57 -6.44 -10.67 5.13
N MET A 58 -6.71 -10.86 3.82
CA MET A 58 -6.95 -12.20 3.27
C MET A 58 -5.69 -13.07 3.16
N ILE A 59 -4.53 -12.49 2.88
CA ILE A 59 -3.24 -13.21 2.92
C ILE A 59 -2.91 -13.65 4.37
N ASN A 60 -3.58 -13.04 5.35
CA ASN A 60 -3.26 -13.09 6.77
C ASN A 60 -3.68 -14.40 7.48
N THR A 61 -4.72 -15.10 7.01
CA THR A 61 -5.35 -16.18 7.80
C THR A 61 -4.57 -17.51 7.86
N SER A 62 -3.42 -17.67 7.20
CA SER A 62 -2.72 -18.97 7.14
C SER A 62 -1.20 -18.97 7.34
N ARG A 63 -0.54 -17.82 7.56
CA ARG A 63 0.93 -17.72 7.48
C ARG A 63 1.68 -17.19 8.71
N PHE A 64 1.00 -16.92 9.82
CA PHE A 64 1.61 -16.30 11.01
C PHE A 64 2.26 -17.27 12.01
N THR A 65 2.46 -18.53 11.66
CA THR A 65 3.15 -19.47 12.55
C THR A 65 4.67 -19.33 12.43
N ALA A 66 5.29 -18.67 13.42
CA ALA A 66 6.72 -18.63 13.72
C ALA A 66 7.67 -17.91 12.72
N SER A 67 7.20 -16.87 12.04
CA SER A 67 8.07 -15.99 11.23
C SER A 67 8.47 -14.72 12.00
N THR A 68 9.71 -14.25 11.81
CA THR A 68 10.11 -12.90 12.29
C THR A 68 9.33 -11.80 11.58
N ASP A 69 9.16 -10.62 12.17
CA ASP A 69 8.44 -9.49 11.56
C ASP A 69 8.89 -9.19 10.13
N ARG A 70 10.21 -9.25 9.89
CA ARG A 70 10.81 -9.04 8.58
C ARG A 70 10.39 -10.12 7.58
N GLN A 71 10.43 -11.39 7.97
CA GLN A 71 9.98 -12.50 7.12
C GLN A 71 8.48 -12.39 6.82
N THR A 72 7.68 -12.02 7.81
CA THR A 72 6.24 -11.77 7.64
C THR A 72 6.01 -10.68 6.59
N MET A 73 6.62 -9.52 6.72
CA MET A 73 6.50 -8.43 5.73
C MET A 73 7.01 -8.83 4.35
N THR A 74 8.08 -9.62 4.27
CA THR A 74 8.62 -10.15 3.01
C THR A 74 7.61 -11.09 2.34
N ASN A 75 6.96 -11.95 3.11
CA ASN A 75 5.93 -12.87 2.63
C ASN A 75 4.66 -12.14 2.17
N LEU A 76 4.36 -10.98 2.77
CA LEU A 76 3.32 -10.06 2.32
C LEU A 76 3.74 -9.24 1.10
N GLY A 77 5.02 -9.29 0.73
CA GLY A 77 5.60 -8.53 -0.38
C GLY A 77 5.62 -7.03 -0.14
N ILE A 78 5.81 -6.63 1.12
CA ILE A 78 6.16 -5.26 1.52
C ILE A 78 7.62 -5.01 1.13
N SER A 79 7.89 -3.83 0.53
CA SER A 79 9.22 -3.44 0.07
C SER A 79 10.21 -3.29 1.22
N GLU A 80 11.49 -3.56 0.97
CA GLU A 80 12.54 -3.47 1.99
C GLU A 80 12.62 -2.07 2.62
N ASP A 81 12.41 -1.02 1.83
CA ASP A 81 12.36 0.36 2.33
C ASP A 81 11.26 0.54 3.38
N THR A 82 10.05 0.07 3.08
CA THR A 82 8.91 0.12 4.01
C THR A 82 9.15 -0.75 5.25
N GLN A 83 9.74 -1.93 5.08
CA GLN A 83 10.16 -2.77 6.21
C GLN A 83 11.13 -2.03 7.13
N ASN A 84 12.10 -1.30 6.56
CA ASN A 84 13.09 -0.54 7.32
C ASN A 84 12.48 0.68 8.01
N ARG A 85 11.44 1.30 7.44
CA ARG A 85 10.67 2.37 8.09
C ARG A 85 9.89 1.84 9.30
N ILE A 86 9.20 0.71 9.14
CA ILE A 86 8.40 0.08 10.20
C ILE A 86 9.30 -0.46 11.34
N LEU A 87 10.41 -1.12 11.00
CA LEU A 87 11.34 -1.72 11.97
C LEU A 87 12.45 -0.77 12.44
N ASN A 88 12.29 0.54 12.25
CA ASN A 88 13.32 1.49 12.63
C ASN A 88 13.50 1.48 14.16
N PRO A 89 14.71 1.15 14.68
CA PRO A 89 14.95 1.04 16.13
C PRO A 89 14.65 2.34 16.90
N ARG A 90 14.73 3.49 16.23
CA ARG A 90 14.40 4.79 16.83
C ARG A 90 12.95 4.88 17.30
N PHE A 91 12.04 4.12 16.70
CA PHE A 91 10.62 4.13 16.98
C PHE A 91 10.13 2.82 17.62
N GLU A 92 11.03 2.01 18.19
CA GLU A 92 10.69 0.70 18.77
C GLU A 92 9.59 0.80 19.83
N GLY A 93 9.67 1.75 20.75
CA GLY A 93 8.64 1.93 21.78
C GLY A 93 7.26 2.33 21.23
N VAL A 94 7.19 2.96 20.04
CA VAL A 94 5.93 3.21 19.35
C VAL A 94 5.47 1.93 18.65
N ARG A 95 6.37 1.25 17.95
CA ARG A 95 6.09 -0.01 17.26
C ARG A 95 5.51 -1.07 18.20
N GLU A 96 5.91 -1.10 19.46
CA GLU A 96 5.40 -2.04 20.46
C GLU A 96 3.97 -1.75 20.94
N THR A 97 3.37 -0.60 20.62
CA THR A 97 2.01 -0.26 21.10
C THR A 97 0.91 -0.98 20.32
N GLU A 98 1.21 -1.49 19.13
CA GLU A 98 0.25 -2.13 18.23
C GLU A 98 0.90 -3.30 17.47
N SER A 99 0.09 -4.11 16.80
CA SER A 99 0.57 -5.28 16.07
C SER A 99 1.33 -4.92 14.79
N LEU A 100 2.14 -5.86 14.27
CA LEU A 100 2.84 -5.66 13.01
C LEU A 100 1.87 -5.39 11.85
N GLU A 101 0.73 -6.09 11.83
CA GLU A 101 -0.32 -5.92 10.83
C GLU A 101 -0.86 -4.50 10.86
N TYR A 102 -1.13 -3.96 12.05
CA TYR A 102 -1.55 -2.57 12.23
C TYR A 102 -0.52 -1.61 11.63
N TRP A 103 0.77 -1.77 11.95
CA TRP A 103 1.80 -0.85 11.46
C TRP A 103 2.03 -0.92 9.96
N ILE A 104 1.92 -2.12 9.36
CA ILE A 104 1.94 -2.26 7.91
C ILE A 104 0.78 -1.49 7.29
N GLU A 105 -0.43 -1.68 7.82
CA GLU A 105 -1.62 -1.04 7.31
C GLU A 105 -1.56 0.49 7.44
N ASP A 106 -1.20 0.99 8.62
CA ASP A 106 -1.11 2.43 8.88
C ASP A 106 -0.05 3.08 8.00
N THR A 107 1.13 2.44 7.85
CA THR A 107 2.20 2.94 6.98
C THR A 107 1.73 3.06 5.53
N VAL A 108 1.14 1.99 5.00
CA VAL A 108 0.64 1.98 3.61
C VAL A 108 -0.48 3.02 3.43
N ARG A 109 -1.35 3.20 4.42
CA ARG A 109 -2.43 4.20 4.42
C ARG A 109 -1.89 5.62 4.37
N VAL A 110 -0.94 5.94 5.24
CA VAL A 110 -0.30 7.26 5.30
C VAL A 110 0.42 7.56 4.00
N ASP A 111 1.13 6.58 3.44
CA ASP A 111 1.81 6.73 2.15
C ASP A 111 0.81 6.94 1.00
N TYR A 112 -0.33 6.24 1.01
CA TYR A 112 -1.39 6.42 0.02
C TYR A 112 -2.01 7.82 0.06
N HIS A 113 -2.37 8.31 1.24
CA HIS A 113 -2.86 9.69 1.39
C HIS A 113 -1.82 10.72 0.98
N THR A 114 -0.54 10.45 1.28
CA THR A 114 0.57 11.30 0.83
C THR A 114 0.64 11.32 -0.70
N LEU A 115 0.53 10.16 -1.34
CA LEU A 115 0.55 10.05 -2.80
C LEU A 115 -0.60 10.84 -3.46
N ILE A 116 -1.83 10.70 -2.96
CA ILE A 116 -2.98 11.46 -3.46
C ILE A 116 -2.69 12.96 -3.42
N ARG A 117 -2.27 13.48 -2.27
CA ARG A 117 -1.96 14.90 -2.09
C ARG A 117 -0.86 15.38 -3.03
N MET A 118 0.15 14.55 -3.29
CA MET A 118 1.22 14.88 -4.22
C MET A 118 0.73 14.94 -5.68
N ILE A 119 -0.14 14.02 -6.08
CA ILE A 119 -0.75 14.00 -7.41
C ILE A 119 -1.66 15.23 -7.60
N GLU A 120 -2.50 15.56 -6.62
CA GLU A 120 -3.38 16.74 -6.64
C GLU A 120 -2.57 18.02 -6.81
N ARG A 121 -1.54 18.22 -5.99
CA ARG A 121 -0.64 19.39 -6.09
C ARG A 121 0.07 19.48 -7.43
N ARG A 122 0.39 18.36 -8.07
CA ARG A 122 0.97 18.37 -9.43
C ARG A 122 -0.06 18.88 -10.44
N LYS A 123 -1.29 18.36 -10.40
CA LYS A 123 -2.39 18.78 -11.28
C LYS A 123 -2.73 20.27 -11.11
N GLU A 124 -2.73 20.77 -9.88
CA GLU A 124 -2.98 22.20 -9.60
C GLU A 124 -1.93 23.10 -10.26
N ARG A 125 -0.66 22.69 -10.26
CA ARG A 125 0.42 23.44 -10.90
C ARG A 125 0.31 23.40 -12.42
N GLU A 126 0.00 22.24 -12.99
CA GLU A 126 -0.18 22.07 -14.44
C GLU A 126 -1.40 22.83 -14.98
N ASN A 127 -2.44 23.04 -14.16
CA ASN A 127 -3.65 23.78 -14.54
C ASN A 127 -3.58 25.29 -14.24
N GLY A 128 -2.59 25.73 -13.46
CA GLY A 128 -2.36 27.13 -13.09
C GLY A 128 -1.35 27.86 -13.97
N GLU A 129 -0.70 27.14 -14.89
CA GLU A 129 0.16 27.63 -15.98
C GLU A 129 -0.65 27.76 -17.28
#